data_AF-A0A924NXJ5-F1
#
_entry.id   AF-A0A924NXJ5-F1
#
_cell.length_a   1.000
_cell.length_b   1.000
_cell.length_c   1.000
_cell.angle_alpha   90.00
_cell.angle_beta   90.00
_cell.angle_gamma   90.00
#
_symmetry.space_group_name_H-M   'P 1'
#
loop_
_entity.id
_entity.type
_entity.pdbx_description
1 polymer ?
#
loop_
_entity_poly.entity_id
_entity_poly.type
_entity_poly.pdbx_seq_one_letter_code
_entity_poly.pdbx_strand_id
1 'polypeptide(L)'
;ALYANSTRVMREAQARGYDNGVVLDSAGAVAEFATSNLFLVTAEGKLVTPVPNGTFLAGITRARVITLLTDAGVAVQERTVLPEELDSALEIFNTGNYGKVTPCVRYEGRTLAAGPMASLARERYLAYAKSH
;
A
#
# COMPACT_ATOMS: atom_id res chain seq x y z
N ALA A 1 12.68 9.42 15.75
CA ALA A 1 13.25 9.25 14.39
C ALA A 1 12.45 8.19 13.65
N LEU A 2 11.50 8.58 12.78
CA LEU A 2 10.66 7.61 12.04
C LEU A 2 11.50 6.63 11.18
N TYR A 3 12.59 7.10 10.58
CA TYR A 3 13.43 6.30 9.68
C TYR A 3 14.26 5.18 10.33
N ALA A 4 14.57 5.29 11.62
CA ALA A 4 15.33 4.26 12.33
C ALA A 4 14.53 2.95 12.47
N ASN A 5 13.20 3.07 12.58
CA ASN A 5 12.31 1.91 12.61
C ASN A 5 12.19 1.27 11.21
N SER A 6 11.97 2.09 10.18
CA SER A 6 11.94 1.61 8.78
C SER A 6 13.21 0.87 8.36
N THR A 7 14.38 1.32 8.82
CA THR A 7 15.67 0.65 8.51
C THR A 7 15.74 -0.74 9.15
N ARG A 8 15.22 -0.92 10.37
CA ARG A 8 15.16 -2.24 11.02
C ARG A 8 14.21 -3.19 10.28
N VAL A 9 13.03 -2.70 9.92
CA VAL A 9 12.04 -3.47 9.17
C VAL A 9 12.60 -3.91 7.81
N MET A 10 13.26 -3.01 7.08
CA MET A 10 13.90 -3.35 5.81
C MET A 10 15.00 -4.40 5.96
N ARG A 11 15.84 -4.31 7.01
CA ARG A 11 16.88 -5.32 7.27
C ARG A 11 16.29 -6.69 7.58
N GLU A 12 15.22 -6.74 8.37
CA GLU A 12 14.54 -7.99 8.68
C GLU A 12 13.89 -8.61 7.44
N ALA A 13 13.17 -7.79 6.65
CA ALA A 13 12.58 -8.22 5.39
C ALA A 13 13.63 -8.81 4.45
N GLN A 14 14.76 -8.11 4.26
CA GLN A 14 15.87 -8.58 3.44
C GLN A 14 16.49 -9.87 3.96
N ALA A 15 16.70 -10.00 5.28
CA ALA A 15 17.22 -11.22 5.89
C ALA A 15 16.28 -12.43 5.67
N ARG A 16 14.98 -12.18 5.51
CA ARG A 16 13.95 -13.18 5.19
C ARG A 16 13.69 -13.34 3.68
N GLY A 17 14.41 -12.61 2.82
CA GLY A 17 14.30 -12.69 1.36
C GLY A 17 13.15 -11.88 0.74
N TYR A 18 12.67 -10.85 1.43
CA TYR A 18 11.63 -9.92 0.95
C TYR A 18 12.20 -8.53 0.66
N ASP A 19 11.57 -7.82 -0.28
CA ASP A 19 12.01 -6.49 -0.71
C ASP A 19 11.59 -5.37 0.26
N ASN A 20 10.55 -5.61 1.06
CA ASN A 20 9.94 -4.63 1.95
C ASN A 20 9.22 -5.35 3.10
N GLY A 21 8.81 -4.60 4.13
CA GLY A 21 8.03 -5.13 5.25
C GLY A 21 6.83 -4.24 5.58
N VAL A 22 5.78 -4.85 6.13
CA VAL A 22 4.62 -4.14 6.67
C VAL A 22 4.97 -3.61 8.05
N VAL A 23 4.59 -2.36 8.32
CA VAL A 23 4.76 -1.70 9.60
C VAL A 23 3.40 -1.55 10.26
N LEU A 24 3.33 -1.96 11.52
CA LEU A 24 2.14 -1.80 12.36
C LEU A 24 2.29 -0.56 13.24
N ASP A 25 1.16 0.06 13.56
CA ASP A 25 1.11 1.09 14.61
C ASP A 25 1.13 0.47 16.01
N SER A 26 1.12 1.33 17.05
CA SER A 26 1.14 0.89 18.44
C SER A 26 -0.11 0.12 18.88
N ALA A 27 -1.20 0.20 18.13
CA ALA A 27 -2.43 -0.56 18.36
C ALA A 27 -2.42 -1.92 17.64
N GLY A 28 -1.36 -2.23 16.89
CA GLY A 28 -1.23 -3.47 16.10
C GLY A 28 -1.95 -3.42 14.76
N ALA A 29 -2.48 -2.25 14.34
CA ALA A 29 -3.09 -2.08 13.03
C ALA A 29 -2.03 -1.78 11.97
N VAL A 30 -2.32 -2.13 10.72
CA VAL A 30 -1.43 -1.84 9.58
C VAL A 30 -1.36 -0.34 9.36
N ALA A 31 -0.15 0.21 9.36
CA ALA A 31 0.11 1.61 9.07
C ALA A 31 0.53 1.81 7.61
N GLU A 32 1.62 1.17 7.19
CA GLU A 32 2.18 1.29 5.84
C GLU A 32 3.20 0.17 5.55
N PHE A 33 3.83 0.18 4.36
CA PHE A 33 5.10 -0.51 4.18
C PHE A 33 6.24 0.36 4.72
N ALA A 34 7.39 -0.23 5.04
CA ALA A 34 8.53 0.48 5.62
C ALA A 34 9.03 1.68 4.80
N THR A 35 8.75 1.71 3.48
CA THR A 35 9.21 2.75 2.55
C THR A 35 8.10 3.42 1.73
N SER A 36 6.82 3.05 1.94
CA SER A 36 5.72 3.48 1.09
C SER A 36 4.36 3.21 1.72
N ASN A 37 3.33 3.99 1.35
CA ASN A 37 1.97 3.68 1.80
C ASN A 37 1.43 2.38 1.17
N LEU A 38 0.48 1.75 1.86
CA LEU A 38 -0.09 0.45 1.49
C LEU A 38 -1.57 0.59 1.09
N PHE A 39 -1.95 -0.14 0.05
CA PHE A 39 -3.34 -0.39 -0.33
C PHE A 39 -3.57 -1.89 -0.44
N LEU A 40 -4.80 -2.31 -0.17
CA LEU A 40 -5.25 -3.68 -0.39
C LEU A 40 -6.63 -3.70 -1.05
N VAL A 41 -6.90 -4.78 -1.79
CA VAL A 41 -8.26 -5.18 -2.16
C VAL A 41 -8.64 -6.32 -1.22
N THR A 42 -9.67 -6.14 -0.39
CA THR A 42 -10.10 -7.15 0.58
C THR A 42 -10.65 -8.39 -0.12
N ALA A 43 -10.87 -9.48 0.63
CA ALA A 43 -11.52 -10.69 0.11
C ALA A 43 -12.91 -10.41 -0.48
N GLU A 44 -13.61 -9.37 0.00
CA GLU A 44 -14.90 -8.90 -0.51
C GLU A 44 -14.78 -7.95 -1.71
N GLY A 45 -13.58 -7.73 -2.23
CA GLY A 45 -13.33 -6.88 -3.40
C GLY A 45 -13.32 -5.38 -3.12
N LYS A 46 -13.21 -4.95 -1.85
CA LYS A 46 -13.19 -3.53 -1.48
C LYS A 46 -11.78 -2.98 -1.54
N LEU A 47 -11.57 -1.83 -2.18
CA LEU A 47 -10.29 -1.13 -2.15
C LEU A 47 -10.17 -0.32 -0.85
N VAL A 48 -9.12 -0.61 -0.09
CA VAL A 48 -8.89 -0.08 1.25
C VAL A 48 -7.45 0.41 1.37
N THR A 49 -7.24 1.45 2.17
CA THR A 49 -5.92 1.88 2.64
C THR A 49 -6.01 2.30 4.11
N PRO A 50 -4.95 2.10 4.92
CA PRO A 50 -4.92 2.58 6.29
C PRO A 50 -5.31 4.05 6.41
N VAL A 51 -6.22 4.36 7.34
CA VAL A 51 -6.61 5.75 7.66
C VAL A 51 -5.43 6.46 8.33
N PRO A 52 -5.11 7.71 7.95
CA PRO A 52 -4.08 8.48 8.63
C PRO A 52 -4.43 8.70 10.11
N ASN A 53 -3.58 8.22 11.01
CA ASN A 53 -3.77 8.31 12.46
C ASN A 53 -2.61 9.03 13.17
N GLY A 54 -1.72 9.67 12.41
CA GLY A 54 -0.54 10.38 12.93
C GLY A 54 0.69 9.51 13.19
N THR A 55 0.60 8.19 12.98
CA THR A 55 1.74 7.26 13.18
C THR A 55 2.61 7.05 11.93
N PHE A 56 2.09 7.43 10.77
CA PHE A 56 2.77 7.33 9.47
C PHE A 56 2.48 8.55 8.59
N LEU A 57 3.26 8.73 7.53
CA LEU A 57 3.08 9.85 6.60
C LEU A 57 1.99 9.53 5.58
N ALA A 58 0.90 10.31 5.61
CA ALA A 58 -0.10 10.30 4.54
C ALA A 58 0.51 10.89 3.25
N GLY A 59 1.08 10.03 2.40
CA GLY A 59 1.90 10.46 1.27
C GLY A 59 1.13 11.22 0.20
N ILE A 60 1.81 12.15 -0.48
CA ILE A 60 1.24 12.92 -1.61
C ILE A 60 0.82 11.99 -2.75
N THR A 61 1.63 10.97 -3.07
CA THR A 61 1.30 9.96 -4.08
C THR A 61 0.04 9.17 -3.70
N ARG A 62 -0.11 8.80 -2.41
CA ARG A 62 -1.30 8.14 -1.88
C ARG A 62 -2.54 9.01 -2.11
N ALA A 63 -2.50 10.26 -1.65
CA ALA A 63 -3.60 11.20 -1.82
C ALA A 63 -3.99 11.37 -3.30
N ARG A 64 -2.99 11.51 -4.19
CA ARG A 64 -3.22 11.60 -5.63
C ARG A 64 -3.88 10.34 -6.20
N VAL A 65 -3.42 9.16 -5.81
CA VAL A 65 -4.01 7.88 -6.26
C VAL A 65 -5.46 7.74 -5.78
N ILE A 66 -5.76 8.13 -4.53
CA ILE A 66 -7.14 8.13 -4.01
C ILE A 66 -8.04 9.02 -4.87
N THR A 67 -7.63 10.27 -5.15
CA THR A 67 -8.40 11.19 -5.99
C THR A 67 -8.62 10.59 -7.38
N LEU A 68 -7.57 10.12 -8.05
CA LEU A 68 -7.65 9.60 -9.42
C LEU A 68 -8.54 8.35 -9.54
N LEU A 69 -8.54 7.49 -8.53
CA LEU A 69 -9.41 6.31 -8.49
C LEU A 69 -10.86 6.71 -8.20
N THR A 70 -11.07 7.66 -7.30
CA THR A 70 -12.41 8.20 -6.99
C THR A 70 -13.03 8.84 -8.24
N ASP A 71 -12.26 9.63 -8.98
CA ASP A 71 -12.68 10.25 -10.25
C ASP A 71 -13.01 9.20 -11.33
N ALA A 72 -12.41 8.02 -11.24
CA ALA A 72 -12.70 6.88 -12.11
C ALA A 72 -13.88 6.00 -11.61
N GLY A 73 -14.60 6.42 -10.58
CA GLY A 73 -15.75 5.71 -10.02
C GLY A 73 -15.40 4.56 -9.07
N VAL A 74 -14.14 4.47 -8.62
CA VAL A 74 -13.70 3.45 -7.66
C VAL A 74 -13.83 3.98 -6.24
N ALA A 75 -14.63 3.31 -5.41
CA ALA A 75 -14.74 3.64 -3.99
C ALA A 75 -13.48 3.22 -3.24
N VAL A 76 -12.77 4.19 -2.65
CA VAL A 76 -11.60 3.95 -1.79
C VAL A 76 -11.99 4.15 -0.34
N GLN A 77 -11.75 3.14 0.51
CA GLN A 77 -12.04 3.23 1.94
C GLN A 77 -10.77 3.52 2.73
N GLU A 78 -10.74 4.66 3.40
CA GLU A 78 -9.72 4.96 4.41
C GLU A 78 -10.23 4.49 5.78
N ARG A 79 -9.69 3.38 6.28
CA ARG A 79 -10.09 2.81 7.59
C ARG A 79 -8.93 2.10 8.27
N THR A 80 -9.11 1.71 9.53
CA THR A 80 -8.21 0.78 10.20
C THR A 80 -8.17 -0.54 9.42
N VAL A 81 -6.96 -1.06 9.23
CA VAL A 81 -6.68 -2.33 8.57
C VAL A 81 -5.98 -3.25 9.55
N LEU A 82 -6.49 -4.45 9.73
CA LEU A 82 -5.86 -5.45 10.59
C LEU A 82 -4.89 -6.32 9.78
N PRO A 83 -3.79 -6.83 10.38
CA PRO A 83 -2.80 -7.64 9.66
C PRO A 83 -3.40 -8.85 8.93
N GLU A 84 -4.39 -9.52 9.53
CA GLU A 84 -5.09 -10.68 8.97
C GLU A 84 -5.86 -10.37 7.66
N GLU A 85 -6.17 -9.10 7.41
CA GLU A 85 -6.79 -8.70 6.14
C GLU A 85 -5.80 -8.80 4.98
N LEU A 86 -4.49 -8.67 5.24
CA LEU A 86 -3.45 -8.84 4.22
C LEU A 86 -3.25 -10.32 3.86
N ASP A 87 -3.48 -11.23 4.81
CA ASP A 87 -3.40 -12.68 4.57
C ASP A 87 -4.45 -13.16 3.56
N SER A 88 -5.62 -12.52 3.55
CA SER A 88 -6.75 -12.85 2.68
C SER A 88 -6.99 -11.87 1.53
N ALA A 89 -6.24 -10.77 1.46
CA ALA A 89 -6.35 -9.76 0.40
C ALA A 89 -6.24 -10.37 -1.00
N LEU A 90 -7.05 -9.88 -1.94
CA LEU A 90 -7.01 -10.25 -3.36
C LEU A 90 -5.86 -9.55 -4.09
N GLU A 91 -5.58 -8.30 -3.72
CA GLU A 91 -4.45 -7.52 -4.22
C GLU A 91 -3.81 -6.75 -3.06
N ILE A 92 -2.50 -6.55 -3.13
CA ILE A 92 -1.78 -5.60 -2.29
C ILE A 92 -0.89 -4.78 -3.21
N PHE A 93 -0.83 -3.47 -3.02
CA PHE A 93 0.08 -2.62 -3.76
C PHE A 93 0.52 -1.43 -2.92
N ASN A 94 1.65 -0.84 -3.31
CA ASN A 94 2.15 0.34 -2.64
C ASN A 94 2.00 1.60 -3.48
N THR A 95 2.04 2.75 -2.80
CA THR A 95 2.21 4.05 -3.44
C THR A 95 3.37 4.80 -2.79
N GLY A 96 4.29 5.34 -3.59
CA GLY A 96 5.51 5.96 -3.06
C GLY A 96 6.35 6.66 -4.12
N ASN A 97 7.51 7.18 -3.73
CA ASN A 97 8.30 8.02 -4.64
C ASN A 97 8.99 7.20 -5.75
N TYR A 98 9.52 6.02 -5.40
CA TYR A 98 10.13 5.05 -6.32
C TYR A 98 9.08 4.02 -6.72
N GLY A 99 8.67 4.01 -7.99
CA GLY A 99 7.65 3.10 -8.53
C GLY A 99 6.25 3.70 -8.67
N LYS A 100 5.93 4.80 -7.97
CA LYS A 100 4.64 5.52 -7.94
C LYS A 100 3.46 4.67 -7.47
N VAL A 101 3.14 3.61 -8.22
CA VAL A 101 2.21 2.52 -7.87
C VAL A 101 2.87 1.21 -8.26
N THR A 102 3.16 0.32 -7.29
CA THR A 102 3.79 -0.99 -7.57
C THR A 102 3.01 -2.12 -6.90
N PRO A 103 2.64 -3.18 -7.64
CA PRO A 103 1.97 -4.34 -7.05
C PRO A 103 2.91 -5.13 -6.14
N CYS A 104 2.39 -5.61 -5.02
CA CYS A 104 3.03 -6.64 -4.21
C CYS A 104 2.65 -8.00 -4.80
N VAL A 105 3.62 -8.71 -5.35
CA VAL A 105 3.43 -10.02 -6.01
C VAL A 105 3.72 -11.21 -5.09
N ARG A 106 4.17 -10.94 -3.86
CA ARG A 106 4.40 -11.95 -2.83
C ARG A 106 4.25 -11.33 -1.45
N TYR A 107 3.35 -11.89 -0.65
CA TYR A 107 3.16 -11.53 0.75
C TYR A 107 3.31 -12.79 1.60
N GLU A 108 4.32 -12.80 2.47
CA GLU A 108 4.72 -13.99 3.22
C GLU A 108 4.86 -15.21 2.27
N GLY A 109 4.29 -16.36 2.61
CA GLY A 109 4.33 -17.57 1.79
C GLY A 109 3.41 -17.56 0.56
N ARG A 110 2.66 -16.48 0.31
CA ARG A 110 1.63 -16.41 -0.73
C ARG A 110 2.07 -15.58 -1.92
N THR A 111 1.97 -16.16 -3.12
CA THR A 111 2.12 -15.43 -4.38
C THR A 111 0.82 -14.71 -4.73
N LEU A 112 0.93 -13.43 -5.11
CA LEU A 112 -0.16 -12.57 -5.54
C LEU A 112 0.03 -12.21 -7.01
N ALA A 113 -1.05 -12.21 -7.79
CA ALA A 113 -1.00 -11.67 -9.13
C ALA A 113 -0.93 -10.13 -9.08
N ALA A 114 -0.27 -9.51 -10.07
CA ALA A 114 -0.44 -8.09 -10.31
C ALA A 114 -1.86 -7.85 -10.81
N GLY A 115 -2.75 -7.42 -9.91
CA GLY A 115 -4.18 -7.38 -10.18
C GLY A 115 -4.66 -6.12 -10.91
N PRO A 116 -5.95 -6.11 -11.28
CA PRO A 116 -6.55 -5.02 -12.03
C PRO A 116 -6.57 -3.68 -11.27
N MET A 117 -6.73 -3.67 -9.94
CA MET A 117 -6.76 -2.41 -9.19
C MET A 117 -5.39 -1.73 -9.15
N ALA A 118 -4.31 -2.47 -8.89
CA ALA A 118 -2.96 -1.92 -8.94
C ALA A 118 -2.62 -1.40 -10.35
N SER A 119 -3.06 -2.10 -11.40
CA SER A 119 -2.86 -1.71 -12.79
C SER A 119 -3.61 -0.42 -13.15
N LEU A 120 -4.90 -0.33 -12.79
CA LEU A 120 -5.72 0.85 -12.98
C LEU A 120 -5.13 2.07 -12.23
N ALA A 121 -4.76 1.90 -10.97
CA ALA A 121 -4.16 2.96 -10.16
C ALA A 121 -2.87 3.50 -10.82
N ARG A 122 -2.02 2.60 -11.33
CA ARG A 122 -0.80 2.96 -12.04
C ARG A 122 -1.10 3.70 -13.35
N GLU A 123 -2.04 3.19 -14.14
CA GLU A 123 -2.46 3.81 -15.41
C GLU A 123 -2.94 5.24 -15.19
N ARG A 124 -3.87 5.44 -14.24
CA ARG A 124 -4.41 6.77 -13.91
C ARG A 124 -3.32 7.72 -13.43
N TYR A 125 -2.42 7.25 -12.58
CA TYR A 125 -1.31 8.08 -12.10
C TYR A 125 -0.37 8.49 -13.24
N LEU A 126 -0.02 7.58 -14.14
CA LEU A 126 0.83 7.88 -15.29
C LEU A 126 0.14 8.83 -16.29
N ALA A 127 -1.16 8.70 -16.50
CA ALA A 127 -1.92 9.63 -17.34
C ALA A 127 -1.90 11.05 -16.75
N TYR A 128 -2.12 11.17 -15.43
CA TYR A 128 -2.02 12.45 -14.71
C TYR A 128 -0.62 13.06 -14.80
N ALA A 129 0.43 12.26 -14.60
CA ALA A 129 1.82 12.73 -14.63
C ALA A 129 2.32 13.11 -16.04
N LYS A 130 1.60 12.75 -17.10
CA LYS A 130 1.91 13.19 -18.47
C LYS A 130 1.18 14.49 -18.84
N SER A 131 0.10 14.83 -18.15
CA SER A 131 -0.70 16.03 -18.43
C SER A 131 -0.31 17.24 -17.60
N HIS A 132 0.67 17.09 -16.70
CA HIS A 132 1.20 18.11 -15.78
C HIS A 132 2.72 17.96 -15.68
#